data_AF-A0AAD9QK87-F1
#
_entry.id   AF-A0AAD9QK87-F1
#
_cell.length_a   1.000
_cell.length_b   1.000
_cell.length_c   1.000
_cell.angle_alpha   90.00
_cell.angle_beta   90.00
_cell.angle_gamma   90.00
#
_symmetry.space_group_name_H-M   'P 1'
#
loop_
_entity.id
_entity.type
_entity.pdbx_description
1 polymer ?
#
loop_
_entity_poly.entity_id
_entity_poly.type
_entity_poly.pdbx_seq_one_letter_code
_entity_poly.pdbx_strand_id
1 'polypeptide(L)'
;MAPELLLKEMALSTASIEDLKLADIWALGMIFFTMINPNLKSPYILEIRSQGEISSQKQRKSFITSLVRGERYPLQDAKYEIARANVSQASAVELFDEQLATQFKERGSNDIVQMDSTPSNDGTSACPFLSVAVGMSFSLV
;
A
#
# COMPACT_ATOMS: atom_id res chain seq x y z
N MET A 1 5.52 7.79 11.17
CA MET A 1 4.54 8.44 12.05
C MET A 1 3.41 8.94 11.18
N ALA A 2 2.17 8.66 11.58
CA ALA A 2 1.00 9.09 10.85
C ALA A 2 0.85 10.63 10.88
N PRO A 3 0.45 11.28 9.78
CA PRO A 3 0.30 12.73 9.69
C PRO A 3 -0.88 13.25 10.51
N GLU A 4 -1.92 12.44 10.74
CA GLU A 4 -3.07 12.77 11.58
C GLU A 4 -2.69 12.94 13.06
N LEU A 5 -1.64 12.26 13.55
CA LEU A 5 -1.07 12.48 14.89
C LEU A 5 -0.51 13.90 15.10
N LEU A 6 -0.31 14.66 14.02
CA LEU A 6 0.09 16.07 14.10
C LEU A 6 -1.08 16.99 14.44
N LEU A 7 -2.32 16.51 14.33
CA LEU A 7 -3.51 17.26 14.74
C LEU A 7 -3.62 17.22 16.26
N LYS A 8 -3.70 18.40 16.88
CA LYS A 8 -3.84 18.53 18.34
C LYS A 8 -5.11 17.83 18.87
N GLU A 9 -6.12 17.70 18.01
CA GLU A 9 -7.38 16.99 18.28
C GLU A 9 -7.23 15.46 18.33
N MET A 10 -6.20 14.93 17.65
CA MET A 10 -5.90 13.49 17.57
C MET A 10 -4.66 13.11 18.41
N ALA A 11 -4.18 14.03 19.24
CA ALA A 11 -3.04 13.79 20.11
C ALA A 11 -3.47 12.85 21.26
N LEU A 12 -2.93 11.63 21.26
CA LEU A 12 -3.24 10.61 22.26
C LEU A 12 -2.62 10.99 23.61
N SER A 13 -3.44 11.08 24.66
CA SER A 13 -2.97 11.23 26.04
C SER A 13 -2.54 9.91 26.68
N THR A 14 -3.13 8.80 26.22
CA THR A 14 -2.78 7.42 26.59
C THR A 14 -3.10 6.54 25.38
N ALA A 15 -2.22 5.60 25.04
CA ALA A 15 -2.42 4.70 23.91
C ALA A 15 -3.23 3.47 24.33
N SER A 16 -4.29 3.18 23.56
CA SER A 16 -5.14 2.00 23.68
C SER A 16 -4.71 0.89 22.70
N ILE A 17 -5.35 -0.27 22.80
CA ILE A 17 -5.16 -1.37 21.83
C ILE A 17 -5.70 -0.97 20.45
N GLU A 18 -6.76 -0.19 20.41
CA GLU A 18 -7.33 0.38 19.19
C GLU A 18 -6.32 1.30 18.49
N ASP A 19 -5.59 2.11 19.25
CA ASP A 19 -4.53 2.96 18.71
C ASP A 19 -3.37 2.16 18.14
N LEU A 20 -3.04 1.01 18.75
CA LEU A 20 -2.04 0.09 18.22
C LEU A 20 -2.48 -0.50 16.88
N LYS A 21 -3.75 -0.90 16.75
CA LYS A 21 -4.31 -1.36 15.47
C LYS A 21 -4.27 -0.28 14.40
N LEU A 22 -4.60 0.97 14.75
CA LEU A 22 -4.50 2.10 13.82
C LEU A 22 -3.05 2.36 13.41
N ALA A 23 -2.09 2.20 14.32
CA ALA A 23 -0.66 2.29 14.01
C ALA A 23 -0.21 1.19 13.04
N ASP A 24 -0.70 -0.04 13.20
CA ASP A 24 -0.42 -1.15 12.28
C ASP A 24 -1.04 -0.91 10.90
N ILE A 25 -2.29 -0.43 10.84
CA ILE A 25 -2.95 -0.02 9.59
C ILE A 25 -2.14 1.09 8.90
N TRP A 26 -1.67 2.07 9.67
CA TRP A 26 -0.82 3.14 9.14
C TRP A 26 0.51 2.57 8.60
N ALA A 27 1.17 1.68 9.34
CA ALA A 27 2.41 1.04 8.91
C ALA A 27 2.21 0.22 7.63
N LEU A 28 1.09 -0.50 7.52
CA LEU A 28 0.72 -1.23 6.32
C LEU A 28 0.50 -0.28 5.13
N GLY A 29 -0.22 0.82 5.34
CA GLY A 29 -0.40 1.86 4.32
C GLY A 29 0.94 2.44 3.84
N MET A 30 1.89 2.62 4.76
CA MET A 30 3.26 3.06 4.43
C MET A 30 4.03 2.03 3.60
N ILE A 31 3.88 0.73 3.90
CA ILE A 31 4.49 -0.35 3.09
C ILE A 31 3.97 -0.25 1.65
N PHE A 32 2.64 -0.23 1.46
CA PHE A 32 2.04 -0.06 0.13
C PHE A 32 2.48 1.23 -0.55
N PHE A 33 2.50 2.35 0.16
CA PHE A 33 2.95 3.63 -0.38
C PHE A 33 4.36 3.54 -0.95
N THR A 34 5.30 2.92 -0.23
CA THR A 34 6.69 2.77 -0.68
C THR A 34 6.86 1.75 -1.82
N MET A 35 6.05 0.68 -1.85
CA MET A 35 6.04 -0.26 -2.97
C MET A 35 5.56 0.41 -4.26
N ILE A 36 4.51 1.23 -4.15
CA ILE A 36 3.91 1.97 -5.27
C ILE A 36 4.82 3.14 -5.70
N ASN A 37 5.46 3.81 -4.74
CA ASN A 37 6.30 4.99 -4.97
C ASN A 37 7.73 4.75 -4.45
N PRO A 38 8.55 3.91 -5.12
CA PRO A 38 9.87 3.51 -4.60
C PRO A 38 10.85 4.69 -4.44
N ASN A 39 10.62 5.80 -5.14
CA ASN A 39 11.43 7.01 -5.02
C ASN A 39 11.02 7.92 -3.86
N LEU A 40 9.84 7.72 -3.29
CA LEU A 40 9.30 8.54 -2.21
C LEU A 40 9.43 7.79 -0.89
N LYS A 41 10.26 8.34 0.01
CA LYS A 41 10.49 7.75 1.34
C LYS A 41 9.43 8.12 2.37
N SER A 42 8.58 9.10 2.07
CA SER A 42 7.51 9.54 2.97
C SER A 42 6.38 10.21 2.20
N PRO A 43 5.12 10.12 2.71
CA PRO A 43 4.00 10.93 2.23
C PRO A 43 4.31 12.43 2.26
N TYR A 44 3.65 13.18 1.38
CA TYR A 44 3.72 14.65 1.27
C TYR A 44 5.08 15.25 0.90
N ILE A 45 6.08 14.43 0.54
CA ILE A 45 7.45 14.92 0.30
C ILE A 45 7.54 15.84 -0.93
N LEU A 46 6.70 15.62 -1.93
CA LEU A 46 6.67 16.43 -3.16
C LEU A 46 6.04 17.79 -2.89
N GLU A 47 4.98 17.82 -2.09
CA GLU A 47 4.28 19.02 -1.65
C GLU A 47 5.19 19.88 -0.79
N ILE A 48 5.90 19.27 0.16
CA ILE A 48 6.90 19.94 0.99
C ILE A 48 7.99 20.60 0.11
N ARG A 49 8.47 19.87 -0.91
CA ARG A 49 9.49 20.41 -1.84
C ARG A 49 8.92 21.53 -2.72
N SER A 50 7.65 21.43 -3.12
CA SER A 50 6.99 22.44 -3.96
C SER A 50 6.76 23.77 -3.24
N GLN A 51 6.70 23.75 -1.91
CA GLN A 51 6.46 24.94 -1.08
C GLN A 51 7.71 25.84 -0.91
N GLY A 52 8.88 25.40 -1.39
CA GLY A 52 10.17 26.09 -1.23
C GLY A 52 10.93 25.65 0.02
N GLU A 53 11.85 26.47 0.52
CA GLU A 53 12.63 26.17 1.73
C GLU A 53 11.75 26.22 3.00
N ILE A 54 11.25 25.05 3.40
CA ILE A 54 10.77 24.84 4.77
C ILE A 54 11.99 24.64 5.68
N SER A 55 12.45 25.73 6.29
CA SER A 55 13.67 25.76 7.10
C SER A 55 13.52 25.11 8.48
N SER A 56 12.28 24.89 8.98
CA SER A 56 12.04 24.32 10.30
C SER A 56 11.08 23.12 10.32
N GLN A 57 11.31 22.22 11.28
CA GLN A 57 10.39 21.11 11.56
C GLN A 57 8.98 21.60 11.94
N LYS A 58 8.88 22.75 12.62
CA LYS A 58 7.59 23.34 13.03
C LYS A 58 6.76 23.78 11.82
N GLN A 59 7.39 24.44 10.85
CA GLN A 59 6.74 24.82 9.60
C GLN A 59 6.30 23.58 8.80
N ARG A 60 7.14 22.54 8.74
CA ARG A 60 6.78 21.28 8.07
C ARG A 60 5.55 20.64 8.70
N LYS A 61 5.53 20.52 10.04
CA LYS A 61 4.37 19.98 10.77
C LYS A 61 3.12 20.82 10.48
N SER A 62 3.21 22.14 10.63
CA SER A 62 2.08 23.06 10.35
C SER A 62 1.55 22.91 8.92
N PHE A 63 2.43 22.74 7.94
CA PHE A 63 2.03 22.56 6.55
C PHE A 63 1.31 21.23 6.33
N ILE A 64 1.89 20.12 6.78
CA ILE A 64 1.25 18.79 6.70
C ILE A 64 -0.11 18.82 7.40
N THR A 65 -0.20 19.41 8.59
CA THR A 65 -1.47 19.58 9.32
C THR A 65 -2.51 20.33 8.49
N SER A 66 -2.12 21.37 7.75
CA SER A 66 -3.03 22.10 6.86
C SER A 66 -3.52 21.27 5.68
N LEU A 67 -2.67 20.41 5.10
CA LEU A 67 -3.04 19.49 4.04
C LEU A 67 -4.03 18.43 4.53
N VAL A 68 -3.74 17.80 5.67
CA VAL A 68 -4.60 16.77 6.27
C VAL A 68 -5.98 17.34 6.62
N ARG A 69 -6.05 18.54 7.21
CA ARG A 69 -7.33 19.22 7.48
C ARG A 69 -8.12 19.56 6.23
N GLY A 70 -7.43 19.81 5.12
CA GLY A 70 -8.04 20.05 3.82
C GLY A 70 -8.34 18.76 3.04
N GLU A 71 -8.24 17.59 3.68
CA GLU A 71 -8.43 16.27 3.07
C GLU A 71 -7.60 16.07 1.78
N ARG A 72 -6.42 16.71 1.72
CA ARG A 72 -5.52 16.60 0.57
C ARG A 72 -4.64 15.38 0.75
N TYR A 73 -4.69 14.47 -0.21
CA TYR A 73 -3.86 13.27 -0.22
C TYR A 73 -2.46 13.53 -0.80
N PRO A 74 -1.47 12.68 -0.45
CA PRO A 74 -0.11 12.76 -0.98
C PRO A 74 -0.06 12.67 -2.51
N LEU A 75 0.76 13.52 -3.12
CA LEU A 75 1.13 13.40 -4.53
C LEU A 75 1.96 12.14 -4.77
N GLN A 76 1.74 11.55 -5.93
CA GLN A 76 2.40 10.33 -6.39
C GLN A 76 3.64 10.68 -7.20
N ASP A 77 4.60 9.76 -7.26
CA ASP A 77 5.81 9.96 -8.06
C ASP A 77 5.48 9.95 -9.56
N ALA A 78 6.11 10.81 -10.36
CA ALA A 78 5.89 10.82 -11.81
C ALA A 78 6.24 9.48 -12.47
N LYS A 79 7.20 8.71 -11.91
CA LYS A 79 7.51 7.37 -12.42
C LYS A 79 6.44 6.34 -12.09
N TYR A 80 5.62 6.57 -11.06
CA TYR A 80 4.49 5.70 -10.80
C TYR A 80 3.47 5.74 -11.94
N GLU A 81 3.19 6.90 -12.54
CA GLU A 81 2.32 6.98 -13.71
C GLU A 81 2.91 6.23 -14.92
N ILE A 82 4.22 6.27 -15.09
CA ILE A 82 4.93 5.52 -16.14
C ILE A 82 4.88 4.01 -15.87
N ALA A 83 5.12 3.59 -14.63
CA ALA A 83 5.03 2.18 -14.25
C ALA A 83 3.59 1.66 -14.38
N ARG A 84 2.59 2.41 -13.91
CA ARG A 84 1.17 2.09 -14.06
C ARG A 84 0.77 1.93 -15.53
N ALA A 85 1.23 2.81 -16.40
CA ALA A 85 0.93 2.73 -17.83
C ALA A 85 1.61 1.52 -18.51
N ASN A 86 2.78 1.09 -18.02
CA ASN A 86 3.55 -0.01 -18.60
C ASN A 86 3.24 -1.39 -18.01
N VAL A 87 2.70 -1.45 -16.78
CA VAL A 87 2.30 -2.72 -16.14
C VAL A 87 0.84 -3.03 -16.54
N SER A 88 0.67 -3.66 -17.70
CA SER A 88 -0.60 -4.30 -18.06
C SER A 88 -0.81 -5.55 -17.22
N GLN A 89 -1.33 -5.40 -16.00
CA GLN A 89 -1.71 -6.55 -15.17
C GLN A 89 -2.93 -7.29 -15.71
N ALA A 90 -3.70 -6.68 -16.63
CA ALA A 90 -4.91 -7.27 -17.19
C ALA A 90 -4.64 -8.69 -17.71
N SER A 91 -3.61 -8.86 -18.53
CA SER A 91 -3.27 -10.16 -19.10
C SER A 91 -2.72 -11.16 -18.07
N ALA A 92 -2.00 -10.71 -17.04
CA ALA A 92 -1.46 -11.60 -16.02
C ALA A 92 -2.53 -12.07 -15.03
N VAL A 93 -3.49 -11.20 -14.70
CA VAL A 93 -4.66 -11.54 -13.87
C VAL A 93 -5.58 -12.49 -14.64
N GLU A 94 -5.89 -12.19 -15.91
CA GLU A 94 -6.70 -13.08 -16.77
C GLU A 94 -6.07 -14.47 -16.89
N LEU A 95 -4.75 -14.54 -17.11
CA LEU A 95 -4.05 -15.82 -17.26
C LEU A 95 -3.99 -16.61 -15.95
N PHE A 96 -3.89 -15.93 -14.81
CA PHE A 96 -4.00 -16.57 -13.49
C PHE A 96 -5.43 -17.07 -13.22
N ASP A 97 -6.46 -16.29 -13.54
CA ASP A 97 -7.86 -16.70 -13.39
C ASP A 97 -8.18 -17.90 -14.30
N GLU A 98 -7.66 -17.94 -15.52
CA GLU A 98 -7.75 -19.11 -16.41
C GLU A 98 -7.03 -20.34 -15.85
N GLN A 99 -5.83 -20.18 -15.28
CA GLN A 99 -5.09 -21.25 -14.62
C GLN A 99 -5.82 -21.79 -13.38
N LEU A 100 -6.44 -20.89 -12.61
CA LEU A 100 -7.22 -21.27 -11.44
C LEU A 100 -8.49 -22.01 -11.85
N ALA A 101 -9.21 -21.51 -12.87
CA ALA A 101 -10.41 -22.13 -13.41
C ALA A 101 -10.14 -23.52 -14.01
N THR A 102 -8.98 -23.72 -14.66
CA THR A 102 -8.55 -25.03 -15.17
C THR A 102 -8.19 -26.00 -14.05
N GLN A 103 -7.47 -25.56 -13.01
CA GLN A 103 -7.19 -26.36 -11.81
C GLN A 103 -8.48 -26.86 -11.12
N PHE A 104 -9.49 -25.99 -10.98
CA PHE A 104 -10.80 -26.39 -10.43
C PHE A 104 -11.57 -27.37 -11.32
N LYS A 105 -11.35 -27.32 -12.64
CA LYS A 105 -12.00 -28.21 -13.61
C LYS A 105 -11.32 -29.59 -13.68
N GLU A 106 -10.01 -29.65 -13.48
CA GLU A 106 -9.22 -30.88 -13.53
C GLU A 106 -9.21 -31.68 -12.21
N ARG A 107 -9.30 -31.02 -11.05
CA ARG A 107 -9.37 -31.68 -9.73
C ARG A 107 -10.76 -31.50 -9.11
N GLY A 108 -11.63 -32.49 -9.33
CA GLY A 108 -13.01 -32.48 -8.84
C GLY A 108 -13.15 -32.27 -7.32
N SER A 109 -13.81 -31.17 -6.95
CA SER A 109 -14.63 -30.82 -5.78
C SER A 109 -14.30 -31.25 -4.33
N ASN A 110 -13.36 -32.14 -4.03
CA ASN A 110 -13.28 -32.73 -2.67
C ASN A 110 -11.95 -32.56 -1.92
N ASP A 111 -10.92 -31.92 -2.47
CA ASP A 111 -9.66 -31.69 -1.74
C ASP A 111 -9.37 -30.19 -1.54
N ILE A 112 -8.90 -29.84 -0.34
CA ILE A 112 -8.52 -28.48 0.05
C ILE A 112 -7.46 -27.95 -0.91
N VAL A 113 -7.68 -26.74 -1.46
CA VAL A 113 -6.80 -26.10 -2.44
C VAL A 113 -5.41 -25.87 -1.83
N GLN A 114 -4.44 -26.71 -2.19
CA GLN A 114 -3.03 -26.46 -1.94
C GLN A 114 -2.46 -25.70 -3.14
N MET A 115 -2.42 -24.36 -3.04
CA MET A 115 -1.83 -23.50 -4.08
C MET A 115 -0.31 -23.69 -4.09
N ASP A 116 0.19 -24.58 -4.94
CA ASP A 116 1.62 -24.92 -4.98
C ASP A 116 2.47 -23.99 -5.87
N SER A 117 1.88 -22.94 -6.44
CA SER A 117 2.60 -21.99 -7.29
C SER A 117 2.20 -20.55 -6.98
N THR A 118 2.99 -19.90 -6.13
CA THR A 118 3.02 -18.45 -6.06
C THR A 118 3.41 -17.89 -7.43
N PRO A 119 2.64 -16.95 -8.00
CA PRO A 119 3.03 -16.27 -9.24
C PRO A 119 4.40 -15.61 -9.08
N SER A 120 5.23 -15.57 -10.12
CA SER A 120 6.55 -14.94 -10.05
C SER A 120 6.42 -13.43 -9.80
N ASN A 121 7.08 -12.92 -8.75
CA ASN A 121 7.18 -11.48 -8.48
C ASN A 121 8.25 -10.80 -9.36
N ASP A 122 8.13 -10.94 -10.68
CA ASP A 122 9.05 -10.32 -11.64
C ASP A 122 8.76 -8.83 -11.91
N GLY A 123 7.83 -8.24 -11.16
CA GLY A 123 7.39 -6.85 -11.31
C GLY A 123 6.24 -6.64 -12.30
N THR A 124 5.87 -7.64 -13.10
CA THR A 124 4.77 -7.55 -14.08
C THR A 124 3.43 -7.98 -13.48
N SER A 125 3.45 -8.91 -12.52
CA SER A 125 2.25 -9.52 -11.90
C SER A 125 2.19 -9.32 -10.38
N ALA A 126 2.61 -8.15 -9.91
CA ALA A 126 2.71 -7.84 -8.48
C ALA A 126 1.37 -7.96 -7.71
N CYS A 127 0.21 -7.66 -8.31
CA CYS A 127 -1.09 -7.81 -7.64
C CYS A 127 -1.51 -9.27 -7.43
N PRO A 128 -1.44 -10.17 -8.44
CA PRO A 128 -1.62 -11.61 -8.22
C PRO A 128 -0.68 -12.14 -7.14
N PHE A 129 0.61 -11.80 -7.21
CA PHE A 129 1.59 -12.24 -6.21
C PHE A 129 1.24 -11.76 -4.79
N LEU A 130 0.93 -10.47 -4.62
CA LEU A 130 0.55 -9.91 -3.32
C LEU A 130 -0.77 -10.50 -2.81
N SER A 131 -1.76 -10.72 -3.68
CA SER A 131 -3.06 -11.29 -3.28
C SER A 131 -2.91 -12.73 -2.80
N VAL A 132 -2.08 -13.53 -3.48
CA VAL A 132 -1.76 -14.90 -3.08
C VAL A 132 -0.92 -14.93 -1.80
N ALA A 133 0.12 -14.10 -1.70
CA ALA A 133 0.98 -14.03 -0.52
C ALA A 133 0.21 -13.59 0.74
N VAL A 134 -0.69 -12.62 0.60
CA VAL A 134 -1.58 -12.16 1.68
C VAL A 134 -2.57 -13.27 2.02
N GLY A 135 -3.24 -13.89 1.04
CA GLY A 135 -4.16 -15.01 1.27
C GLY A 135 -3.51 -16.21 1.98
N MET A 136 -2.29 -16.58 1.57
CA MET A 136 -1.52 -17.64 2.22
C MET A 136 -1.12 -17.29 3.67
N SER A 137 -0.84 -16.03 3.95
CA SER A 137 -0.51 -15.56 5.30
C SER A 137 -1.71 -15.62 6.26
N PHE A 138 -2.95 -15.53 5.73
CA PHE A 138 -4.17 -15.65 6.51
C PHE A 138 -4.69 -17.09 6.68
N SER A 139 -4.21 -18.05 5.88
CA SER A 139 -4.56 -19.48 6.01
C SER A 139 -3.69 -20.24 7.04
N LEU A 140 -2.76 -19.56 7.72
CA LEU A 140 -1.88 -20.13 8.75
C LEU A 140 -2.28 -19.77 10.20
N VAL A 141 -3.48 -19.21 10.40
CA VAL A 141 -4.13 -18.99 11.70
C VAL A 141 -5.42 -19.81 11.76
#